data_AF-A0A956UNY9-F1
#
_entry.id   AF-A0A956UNY9-F1
#
_cell.length_a   1.000
_cell.length_b   1.000
_cell.length_c   1.000
_cell.angle_alpha   90.00
_cell.angle_beta   90.00
_cell.angle_gamma   90.00
#
_symmetry.space_group_name_H-M   'P 1'
#
loop_
_entity.id
_entity.type
_entity.pdbx_description
1 polymer ?
#
loop_
_entity_poly.entity_id
_entity_poly.type
_entity_poly.pdbx_seq_one_letter_code
_entity_poly.pdbx_strand_id
1 'polypeptide(L)' 'AREIPMNRFGTEAEVSAAIVFLLSQAAAFITGTCIRVDGGAPNSRPIWGRIERTDASKPFNGFHRSNAPAILAAID' A
#
# COMPACT_ATOMS: atom_id res chain seq x y z
N ALA A 1 -6.96 -9.56 3.34
CA ALA A 1 -6.43 -8.29 3.89
C ALA A 1 -7.01 -7.87 5.26
N ARG A 2 -7.71 -8.74 6.00
CA ARG A 2 -8.47 -8.36 7.22
C ARG A 2 -7.61 -7.94 8.43
N GLU A 3 -6.31 -8.22 8.37
CA GLU A 3 -5.32 -7.82 9.39
C GLU A 3 -4.51 -6.59 8.96
N ILE A 4 -4.71 -6.08 7.74
CA ILE A 4 -4.07 -4.86 7.23
C ILE A 4 -4.94 -3.66 7.65
N PRO A 5 -4.40 -2.64 8.34
CA PRO A 5 -5.17 -1.46 8.74
C PRO A 5 -5.93 -0.77 7.60
N MET A 6 -5.35 -0.74 6.40
CA MET A 6 -6.01 -0.20 5.20
C MET A 6 -7.09 -1.11 4.59
N ASN A 7 -7.38 -2.27 5.20
CA ASN A 7 -8.44 -3.21 4.80
C ASN A 7 -8.40 -3.72 3.34
N ARG A 8 -7.25 -3.61 2.66
CA ARG A 8 -7.02 -4.15 1.32
C ARG A 8 -5.56 -4.51 1.10
N PHE A 9 -5.30 -5.29 0.05
CA PHE A 9 -3.94 -5.45 -0.46
C PHE A 9 -3.50 -4.18 -1.20
N GLY A 10 -2.21 -3.87 -1.12
CA GLY A 10 -1.60 -2.85 -1.95
C GLY A 10 -1.51 -3.32 -3.40
N THR A 11 -1.36 -2.36 -4.31
CA THR A 11 -1.15 -2.61 -5.75
C THR A 11 0.29 -2.34 -6.14
N GLU A 12 0.73 -2.93 -7.25
CA GLU A 12 2.02 -2.67 -7.86
C GLU A 12 2.21 -1.19 -8.24
N ALA A 13 1.12 -0.48 -8.59
CA ALA A 13 1.14 0.95 -8.85
C ALA A 13 1.48 1.78 -7.60
N GLU A 14 1.05 1.36 -6.41
CA GLU A 14 1.36 2.07 -5.16
C GLU A 14 2.82 1.90 -4.75
N VAL A 15 3.36 0.70 -4.94
CA VAL A 15 4.81 0.45 -4.78
C VAL A 15 5.60 1.29 -5.78
N SER A 16 5.17 1.31 -7.04
CA SER A 16 5.79 2.12 -8.10
C SER A 16 5.74 3.63 -7.79
N ALA A 17 4.65 4.12 -7.22
CA ALA A 17 4.50 5.53 -6.84
C ALA A 17 5.51 5.93 -5.76
N ALA A 18 5.72 5.08 -4.74
CA ALA A 18 6.72 5.32 -3.71
C ALA A 18 8.14 5.35 -4.29
N ILE A 19 8.45 4.46 -5.24
CA ILE A 19 9.74 4.44 -5.95
C ILE A 19 9.92 5.73 -6.76
N VAL A 20 8.92 6.16 -7.53
CA VAL A 20 8.98 7.41 -8.30
C VAL A 20 9.19 8.62 -7.39
N PHE A 21 8.51 8.67 -6.24
CA PHE A 21 8.75 9.71 -5.24
C PHE A 21 10.21 9.71 -4.76
N LEU A 22 10.75 8.54 -4.39
CA LEU A 22 12.14 8.40 -3.93
C LEU A 22 13.18 8.77 -5.01
N LEU A 23 12.86 8.61 -6.29
CA LEU A 23 13.71 9.01 -7.41
C LEU A 23 13.54 10.49 -7.81
N SER A 24 12.55 11.19 -7.25
CA SER A 24 12.27 12.58 -7.58
C SER A 24 13.12 13.55 -6.74
N GLN A 25 13.21 14.81 -7.18
CA GLN A 25 13.85 15.87 -6.40
C GLN A 25 13.20 16.10 -5.03
N ALA A 26 11.93 15.73 -4.85
CA ALA A 26 11.23 15.87 -3.57
C ALA A 26 11.82 14.98 -2.47
N ALA A 27 12.58 13.94 -2.83
CA ALA A 27 13.23 13.04 -1.89
C ALA A 27 14.72 13.35 -1.64
N ALA A 28 15.21 14.55 -2.03
CA ALA A 28 16.64 14.89 -2.01
C ALA A 28 17.33 14.77 -0.63
N PHE A 29 16.58 14.77 0.47
CA PHE A 29 17.11 14.63 1.83
C PHE A 29 16.77 13.28 2.48
N ILE A 30 16.24 12.32 1.72
CA ILE A 30 15.87 10.99 2.20
C ILE A 30 16.98 10.00 1.84
N THR A 31 17.68 9.50 2.84
CA THR A 31 18.71 8.46 2.68
C THR A 31 18.81 7.58 3.93
N GLY A 32 19.38 6.38 3.80
CA GLY A 32 19.62 5.46 4.92
C GLY A 32 18.35 4.88 5.58
N THR A 33 17.21 4.90 4.87
CA THR A 33 15.92 4.47 5.41
C THR A 33 15.21 3.47 4.49
N CYS A 34 14.38 2.62 5.09
CA CYS A 34 13.48 1.70 4.40
C CYS A 34 12.03 2.19 4.53
N ILE A 35 11.47 2.73 3.45
CA ILE A 35 10.05 3.15 3.42
C ILE A 35 9.17 1.92 3.14
N ARG A 36 8.23 1.62 4.04
CA ARG A 36 7.29 0.51 3.86
C ARG A 36 6.07 0.94 3.05
N VAL A 37 5.64 0.07 2.13
CA VAL A 37 4.43 0.22 1.32
C VAL A 37 3.54 -1.01 1.55
N ASP A 38 2.97 -1.12 2.75
CA ASP A 38 2.32 -2.36 3.24
C ASP A 38 0.95 -2.14 3.90
N GLY A 39 0.39 -0.94 3.75
CA GLY A 39 -0.89 -0.58 4.37
C GLY A 39 -0.89 -0.61 5.90
N GLY A 40 0.29 -0.62 6.53
CA GLY A 40 0.46 -0.66 7.98
C GLY A 40 0.36 -2.05 8.59
N ALA A 41 0.38 -3.13 7.79
CA ALA A 41 0.16 -4.49 8.28
C ALA A 41 1.00 -4.87 9.52
N PRO A 42 2.31 -4.56 9.60
CA PRO A 42 3.12 -4.93 10.77
C PRO A 42 2.81 -4.10 12.03
N ASN A 43 2.03 -3.02 11.91
CA ASN A 43 1.60 -2.19 13.03
C ASN A 43 0.22 -2.61 13.55
N SER A 44 -0.44 -3.56 12.89
CA SER A 44 -1.69 -4.15 13.38
C SER A 44 -1.41 -4.94 14.65
N ARG A 45 -1.96 -4.48 15.78
CA ARG A 45 -1.74 -5.09 17.10
C ARG A 45 -3.09 -5.59 17.64
N PRO A 46 -3.19 -6.84 18.13
CA PRO A 46 -4.46 -7.39 18.63
C PRO A 46 -5.14 -6.57 19.72
N ILE A 47 -4.35 -5.86 20.55
CA ILE A 47 -4.85 -5.07 21.68
C ILE A 47 -5.65 -3.82 21.28
N TRP A 48 -5.58 -3.39 20.01
CA TRP A 48 -6.26 -2.19 19.53
C TRP A 48 -7.68 -2.48 19.02
N GLY A 49 -8.11 -3.74 19.09
CA GLY A 49 -9.35 -4.18 18.45
C GLY A 49 -9.23 -4.18 16.92
N ARG A 50 -10.24 -4.75 16.24
CA ARG A 50 -10.26 -4.74 14.77
C ARG A 50 -10.67 -3.34 14.30
N ILE A 51 -9.88 -2.77 13.38
CA ILE A 51 -10.27 -1.54 12.68
C ILE A 51 -11.47 -1.88 11.79
N GLU A 52 -12.53 -1.08 11.91
CA GLU A 52 -13.73 -1.23 11.08
C GLU A 52 -13.38 -1.07 9.60
N ARG A 53 -13.97 -1.91 8.75
CA ARG A 53 -13.74 -1.85 7.31
C ARG A 53 -14.42 -0.61 6.76
N THR A 54 -13.64 0.24 6.09
CA THR A 54 -14.13 1.40 5.34
C THR A 54 -13.63 1.33 3.90
N ASP A 55 -14.28 2.07 3.00
CA ASP A 55 -13.93 2.21 1.58
C ASP A 55 -13.05 3.46 1.31
N ALA A 56 -12.59 4.13 2.36
CA ALA A 56 -11.80 5.35 2.27
C ALA A 56 -10.42 5.12 1.61
N SER A 57 -9.83 3.93 1.79
CA SER A 57 -8.55 3.58 1.17
C SER A 57 -8.76 3.11 -0.28
N LYS A 58 -8.63 4.02 -1.22
CA LYS A 58 -8.74 3.73 -2.66
C LYS A 58 -7.36 3.42 -3.27
N PRO A 59 -7.24 2.39 -4.12
CA PRO A 59 -5.97 2.11 -4.81
C PRO A 59 -5.55 3.24 -5.73
N PHE A 60 -4.26 3.55 -5.77
CA PHE A 60 -3.69 4.40 -6.81
C PHE A 60 -3.40 3.60 -8.08
N ASN A 61 -3.84 4.08 -9.24
CA ASN A 61 -3.58 3.44 -10.54
C ASN A 61 -3.11 4.45 -11.59
N GLY A 62 -1.93 5.06 -11.37
CA GLY A 62 -1.38 6.08 -12.27
C GLY A 62 -0.38 5.59 -13.31
N PHE A 63 -0.09 4.28 -13.38
CA PHE A 63 0.95 3.75 -14.26
C PHE A 63 0.35 2.97 -15.44
N HIS A 64 0.82 3.27 -16.65
CA HIS A 64 0.30 2.68 -17.90
C HIS A 64 0.46 1.15 -18.02
N ARG A 65 1.28 0.52 -17.18
CA ARG A 65 1.49 -0.95 -17.16
C ARG A 65 0.86 -1.64 -15.95
N SER A 66 0.21 -0.88 -15.08
CA SER A 66 -0.45 -1.38 -13.88
C SER A 66 -1.66 -2.21 -14.29
N ASN A 67 -1.72 -3.44 -13.81
CA ASN A 67 -2.80 -4.39 -14.02
C ASN A 67 -2.90 -5.30 -12.79
N ALA A 68 -4.10 -5.36 -12.19
CA ALA A 68 -4.35 -6.24 -11.06
C ALA A 68 -4.10 -7.71 -11.44
N PRO A 69 -3.37 -8.48 -10.62
CA PRO A 69 -3.10 -9.89 -10.91
C PRO A 69 -4.38 -10.72 -10.78
N ALA A 70 -4.57 -11.67 -11.70
CA ALA A 70 -5.80 -12.48 -11.78
C ALA A 70 -6.17 -13.20 -10.49
N ILE A 71 -5.17 -13.63 -9.70
CA ILE A 71 -5.40 -14.29 -8.41
C ILE A 71 -6.12 -13.41 -7.38
N LEU A 72 -5.97 -12.08 -7.47
CA LEU A 72 -6.66 -11.15 -6.58
C LEU A 72 -8.11 -10.88 -7.01
N ALA A 73 -8.48 -11.17 -8.25
CA ALA A 73 -9.86 -11.09 -8.71
C ALA A 73 -10.73 -12.26 -8.22
N ALA A 74 -10.12 -13.35 -7.74
CA ALA A 74 -10.79 -14.56 -7.28
C ALA A 74 -11.00 -14.63 -5.76
N ILE A 75 -10.56 -13.61 -5.01
CA ILE A 75 -10.56 -13.61 -3.55
C ILE A 75 -11.28 -12.33 -3.09
N ASP A 76 -12.57 -12.46 -2.74
CA ASP A 76 -13.40 -11.40 -2.14
C ASP A 76 -13.02 -11.11 -0.68
#